data_AF-A0A0B6YXY8-F1
#
_entry.id   AF-A0A0B6YXY8-F1
#
_cell.length_a   1.000
_cell.length_b   1.000
_cell.length_c   1.000
_cell.angle_alpha   90.00
_cell.angle_beta   90.00
_cell.angle_gamma   90.00
#
_symmetry.space_group_name_H-M   'P 1'
#
loop_
_entity.id
_entity.type
_entity.pdbx_description
1 polymer ?
#
loop_
_entity_poly.entity_id
_entity_poly.type
_entity_poly.pdbx_seq_one_letter_code
_entity_poly.pdbx_strand_id
1 'polypeptide(L)'
;PDLDTTDIVMDGLVSMCQVIHESVAQNSAKFLAEMSRHNYVTPTSYLELLGIFSKLVGMKKLELTTARRRLKTGLDKLLTTADEVAKLQAELATMRPMLEEAVKESVTTMEKISVDTKVAEETKALVQKEEAQASKKTIETQAIADDAQRDLNEALPALDAALQSLKSLNRTDVVEVRALQRPPDGVRLVIEAVCIMRGVKP
;
A
#
# COMPACT_ATOMS: atom_id res chain seq x y z
N PRO A 1 3.03 -65.55 -12.04
CA PRO A 1 2.36 -64.28 -12.38
C PRO A 1 1.24 -64.59 -13.37
N ASP A 2 -0.01 -64.27 -13.05
CA ASP A 2 -1.06 -64.39 -14.06
C ASP A 2 -0.71 -63.46 -15.22
N LEU A 3 -0.54 -64.07 -16.39
CA LEU A 3 -0.29 -63.37 -17.63
C LEU A 3 -1.65 -62.78 -18.05
N ASP A 4 -2.02 -61.67 -17.43
CA ASP A 4 -3.21 -60.89 -17.76
C ASP A 4 -3.10 -60.41 -19.22
N THR A 5 -3.66 -61.23 -20.11
CA THR A 5 -3.54 -61.19 -21.57
C THR A 5 -4.82 -61.76 -22.19
N THR A 6 -5.08 -61.40 -23.44
CA THR A 6 -6.23 -61.92 -24.17
C THR A 6 -6.03 -63.39 -24.55
N ASP A 7 -7.12 -64.14 -24.66
CA ASP A 7 -7.09 -65.57 -24.97
C ASP A 7 -6.29 -65.89 -26.24
N ILE A 8 -6.43 -65.05 -27.28
CA ILE A 8 -5.66 -65.18 -28.54
C ILE A 8 -4.14 -65.10 -28.29
N VAL A 9 -3.71 -64.19 -27.41
CA VAL A 9 -2.29 -64.06 -27.08
C VAL A 9 -1.85 -65.24 -26.22
N MET A 10 -2.68 -65.69 -25.30
CA MET A 10 -2.40 -66.86 -24.47
C MET A 10 -2.20 -68.12 -25.33
N ASP A 11 -3.07 -68.37 -26.31
CA ASP A 11 -2.96 -69.50 -27.24
C ASP A 11 -1.66 -69.43 -28.06
N GLY A 12 -1.30 -68.24 -28.53
CA GLY A 12 -0.03 -68.01 -29.23
C GLY A 12 1.19 -68.27 -28.35
N LEU A 13 1.13 -67.86 -27.07
CA LEU A 13 2.21 -68.12 -26.10
C LEU A 13 2.36 -69.61 -25.80
N VAL A 14 1.26 -70.33 -25.64
CA VAL A 14 1.26 -71.78 -25.42
C VAL A 14 1.88 -72.49 -26.63
N SER A 15 1.44 -72.16 -27.85
CA SER A 15 1.99 -72.73 -29.08
C SER A 15 3.49 -72.45 -29.23
N MET A 16 3.93 -71.21 -28.94
CA MET A 16 5.34 -70.83 -28.98
C MET A 16 6.18 -71.65 -27.99
N CYS A 17 5.75 -71.75 -26.72
CA CYS A 17 6.47 -72.51 -25.70
C CYS A 17 6.58 -73.99 -26.07
N GLN A 18 5.52 -74.58 -26.64
CA GLN A 18 5.54 -75.95 -27.15
C GLN A 18 6.60 -76.13 -28.25
N VAL A 19 6.58 -75.28 -29.27
CA VAL A 19 7.52 -75.33 -30.41
C VAL A 19 8.96 -75.17 -29.94
N ILE A 20 9.22 -74.26 -28.99
CA ILE A 20 10.56 -74.06 -28.41
C ILE A 20 11.02 -75.33 -27.70
N HIS A 21 10.17 -75.96 -26.88
CA HIS A 21 10.55 -77.15 -26.12
C HIS A 21 10.78 -78.37 -27.03
N GLU A 22 9.92 -78.58 -28.04
CA GLU A 22 10.08 -79.63 -29.05
C GLU A 22 11.36 -79.44 -29.87
N SER A 23 11.70 -78.20 -30.23
CA SER A 23 12.95 -77.88 -30.92
C SER A 23 14.19 -78.28 -30.10
N VAL A 24 14.18 -78.06 -28.79
CA VAL A 24 15.30 -78.48 -27.91
C VAL A 24 15.41 -80.00 -27.86
N ALA A 25 14.30 -80.73 -27.86
CA ALA A 25 14.31 -82.19 -27.94
C ALA A 25 14.93 -82.70 -29.24
N GLN A 26 14.52 -82.13 -30.38
CA GLN A 26 15.08 -82.47 -31.70
C GLN A 26 16.57 -82.16 -31.80
N ASN A 27 17.00 -80.99 -31.30
CA ASN A 27 18.41 -80.60 -31.31
C ASN A 27 19.25 -81.43 -30.33
N SER A 28 18.68 -81.91 -29.23
CA SER A 28 19.38 -82.81 -28.31
C SER A 28 19.67 -84.17 -28.94
N ALA A 29 18.78 -84.67 -29.81
CA ALA A 29 19.04 -85.87 -30.60
C ALA A 29 20.17 -85.66 -31.62
N LYS A 30 20.21 -84.51 -32.29
CA LYS A 30 21.31 -84.14 -33.20
C LYS A 30 22.64 -84.01 -32.46
N PHE A 31 22.63 -83.36 -31.29
CA PHE A 31 23.83 -83.21 -30.46
C PHE A 31 24.42 -84.55 -30.02
N LEU A 32 23.56 -85.53 -29.70
CA LEU A 32 24.01 -86.89 -29.44
C LEU A 32 24.65 -87.54 -30.67
N ALA A 33 24.06 -87.38 -31.86
CA ALA A 33 24.58 -87.96 -33.09
C ALA A 33 25.93 -87.36 -33.53
N GLU A 34 26.12 -86.05 -33.35
CA GLU A 34 27.31 -85.34 -33.82
C GLU A 34 28.46 -85.36 -32.80
N MET A 35 28.14 -85.21 -31.52
CA MET A 35 29.14 -85.01 -30.46
C MET A 35 29.22 -86.18 -29.46
N SER A 36 28.38 -87.21 -29.62
CA SER A 36 28.29 -88.36 -28.71
C SER A 36 28.08 -87.96 -27.24
N ARG A 37 27.37 -86.85 -27.00
CA ARG A 37 27.08 -86.31 -25.67
C ARG A 37 25.57 -86.27 -25.43
N HIS A 38 25.14 -86.75 -24.27
CA HIS A 38 23.73 -86.74 -23.89
C HIS A 38 23.31 -85.39 -23.30
N ASN A 39 22.16 -84.89 -23.76
CA ASN A 39 21.41 -83.82 -23.13
C ASN A 39 19.97 -84.30 -22.92
N TYR A 40 19.48 -84.26 -21.68
CA TYR A 40 18.17 -84.80 -21.32
C TYR A 40 17.14 -83.68 -21.26
N VAL A 41 16.08 -83.81 -22.07
CA VAL A 41 14.93 -82.91 -22.04
C VAL A 41 13.86 -83.53 -21.17
N THR A 42 13.47 -82.82 -20.10
CA THR A 42 12.50 -83.33 -19.11
C THR A 42 11.29 -82.40 -19.00
N PRO A 43 10.12 -82.92 -18.56
CA PRO A 43 8.97 -82.08 -18.25
C PRO A 43 9.28 -80.99 -17.20
N THR A 44 10.21 -81.25 -16.27
CA THR A 44 10.67 -80.25 -15.29
C THR A 44 11.30 -79.04 -15.98
N SER A 45 12.15 -79.27 -16.99
CA SER A 45 12.75 -78.19 -17.78
C SER A 45 11.70 -77.38 -18.56
N TYR A 46 10.57 -78.00 -18.94
CA TYR A 46 9.45 -77.27 -19.56
C TYR A 46 8.74 -76.37 -18.54
N LEU A 47 8.48 -76.86 -17.34
CA LEU A 47 7.87 -76.04 -16.26
C LEU A 47 8.79 -74.87 -15.87
N GLU A 48 10.11 -75.08 -15.85
CA GLU A 48 11.09 -74.01 -15.62
C GLU A 48 11.04 -72.95 -16.73
N LEU A 49 10.95 -73.35 -18.01
CA LEU A 49 10.75 -72.43 -19.14
C LEU A 49 9.51 -71.55 -18.93
N LEU A 50 8.36 -72.15 -18.61
CA LEU A 50 7.11 -71.42 -18.37
C LEU A 50 7.24 -70.44 -17.20
N GLY A 51 7.88 -70.86 -16.10
CA GLY A 51 8.12 -70.04 -14.93
C GLY A 51 9.02 -68.82 -15.22
N ILE A 52 10.14 -69.05 -15.93
CA ILE A 52 11.07 -67.99 -16.34
C ILE A 52 10.38 -67.02 -17.29
N PHE A 53 9.64 -67.54 -18.28
CA PHE A 53 8.94 -66.71 -19.25
C PHE A 53 7.90 -65.81 -18.57
N SER A 54 7.05 -66.37 -17.71
CA SER A 54 6.06 -65.60 -16.94
C SER A 54 6.71 -64.50 -16.10
N LYS A 55 7.83 -64.80 -15.43
CA LYS A 55 8.60 -63.82 -14.66
C LYS A 55 9.18 -62.70 -15.55
N LEU A 56 9.79 -63.07 -16.68
CA LEU A 56 10.41 -62.13 -17.60
C LEU A 56 9.38 -61.17 -18.21
N VAL A 57 8.22 -61.69 -18.63
CA VAL A 57 7.11 -60.87 -19.13
C VAL A 57 6.63 -59.90 -18.07
N GLY A 58 6.46 -60.36 -16.82
CA GLY A 58 6.10 -59.48 -15.70
C GLY A 58 7.10 -58.34 -15.49
N MET A 59 8.40 -58.65 -15.50
CA MET A 59 9.47 -57.64 -15.37
C MET A 59 9.42 -56.62 -16.52
N LYS A 60 9.26 -57.08 -17.77
CA LYS A 60 9.21 -56.20 -18.94
C LYS A 60 7.94 -55.34 -18.99
N LYS A 61 6.79 -55.90 -18.61
CA LYS A 61 5.55 -55.12 -18.44
C LYS A 61 5.71 -54.02 -17.40
N LEU A 62 6.36 -54.30 -16.27
CA LEU A 62 6.60 -53.32 -15.22
C LEU A 62 7.54 -52.20 -15.69
N GLU A 63 8.64 -52.55 -16.36
CA GLU A 63 9.60 -51.61 -16.94
C GLU A 63 8.90 -50.64 -17.91
N LEU A 64 8.14 -51.18 -18.87
CA LEU A 64 7.39 -50.38 -19.84
C LEU A 64 6.30 -49.51 -19.21
N THR A 65 5.57 -50.05 -18.23
CA THR A 65 4.50 -49.31 -17.56
C THR A 65 5.06 -48.16 -16.74
N THR A 66 6.19 -48.38 -16.08
CA THR A 66 6.90 -47.34 -15.31
C THR A 66 7.43 -46.25 -16.23
N ALA A 67 8.07 -46.63 -17.35
CA ALA A 67 8.54 -45.68 -18.35
C ALA A 67 7.40 -44.86 -18.97
N ARG A 68 6.29 -45.51 -19.33
CA ARG A 68 5.07 -44.87 -19.85
C ARG A 68 4.51 -43.88 -18.83
N ARG A 69 4.38 -44.27 -17.56
CA ARG A 69 3.87 -43.40 -16.50
C ARG A 69 4.74 -42.17 -16.34
N ARG A 70 6.07 -42.34 -16.29
CA ARG A 70 7.02 -41.23 -16.19
C ARG A 70 6.87 -40.25 -17.36
N LEU A 71 6.76 -40.76 -18.58
CA LEU A 71 6.61 -39.94 -19.78
C LEU A 71 5.28 -39.19 -19.78
N LYS A 72 4.19 -39.86 -19.42
CA LYS A 72 2.87 -39.24 -19.26
C LYS A 72 2.91 -38.09 -18.25
N THR A 73 3.43 -38.34 -17.05
CA THR A 73 3.53 -37.30 -16.01
C THR A 73 4.43 -36.14 -16.45
N GLY A 74 5.51 -36.40 -17.18
CA GLY A 74 6.34 -35.35 -17.75
C GLY A 74 5.60 -34.50 -18.78
N LEU A 75 4.86 -35.14 -19.68
CA LEU A 75 4.07 -34.46 -20.70
C LEU A 75 2.93 -33.63 -20.09
N ASP A 76 2.22 -34.19 -19.12
CA ASP A 76 1.14 -33.48 -18.41
C ASP A 76 1.68 -32.20 -17.77
N LYS A 77 2.84 -32.26 -17.13
CA LYS A 77 3.50 -31.06 -16.55
C LYS A 77 3.90 -30.04 -17.62
N LEU A 78 4.44 -30.48 -18.75
CA LEU A 78 4.82 -29.57 -19.83
C LEU A 78 3.61 -28.86 -20.42
N LEU A 79 2.48 -29.56 -20.59
CA LEU A 79 1.23 -28.97 -21.06
C LEU A 79 0.69 -27.95 -20.06
N THR A 80 0.62 -28.29 -18.76
CA THR A 80 0.16 -27.33 -17.75
C THR A 80 1.04 -26.10 -17.68
N THR A 81 2.38 -26.26 -17.76
CA THR A 81 3.29 -25.12 -17.75
C THR A 81 3.16 -24.29 -19.02
N ALA A 82 2.93 -24.90 -20.19
CA ALA A 82 2.67 -24.15 -21.42
C ALA A 82 1.42 -23.28 -21.30
N ASP A 83 0.33 -23.81 -20.72
CA ASP A 83 -0.90 -23.06 -20.49
C ASP A 83 -0.69 -21.91 -19.48
N GLU A 84 0.07 -22.14 -18.41
CA GLU A 84 0.43 -21.11 -17.43
C GLU A 84 1.27 -19.99 -18.06
N VAL A 85 2.26 -20.34 -18.88
CA VAL A 85 3.08 -19.36 -19.60
C VAL A 85 2.23 -18.53 -20.58
N ALA A 86 1.29 -19.15 -21.28
CA ALA A 86 0.38 -18.44 -22.17
C ALA A 86 -0.49 -17.41 -21.41
N LYS A 87 -0.99 -17.77 -20.22
CA LYS A 87 -1.73 -16.83 -19.34
C LYS A 87 -0.85 -15.68 -18.89
N LEU A 88 0.36 -15.96 -18.40
CA LEU A 88 1.31 -14.93 -17.97
C LEU A 88 1.70 -13.98 -19.11
N GLN A 89 1.84 -14.50 -20.34
CA GLN A 89 2.10 -13.68 -21.52
C GLN A 89 0.92 -12.74 -21.84
N ALA A 90 -0.32 -13.22 -21.71
CA ALA A 90 -1.51 -12.40 -21.89
C ALA A 90 -1.61 -11.31 -20.81
N GLU A 91 -1.35 -11.64 -19.54
CA GLU A 91 -1.31 -10.67 -18.44
C GLU A 91 -0.20 -9.62 -18.62
N LEU A 92 0.99 -10.03 -19.09
CA LEU A 92 2.06 -9.09 -19.40
C LEU A 92 1.70 -8.16 -20.57
N ALA A 93 0.99 -8.67 -21.57
CA ALA A 93 0.54 -7.88 -22.71
C ALA A 93 -0.47 -6.79 -22.29
N THR A 94 -1.31 -7.05 -21.28
CA THR A 94 -2.24 -6.05 -20.74
C THR A 94 -1.59 -5.10 -19.74
N MET A 95 -0.69 -5.59 -18.87
CA MET A 95 -0.04 -4.74 -17.85
C MET A 95 1.00 -3.79 -18.43
N ARG A 96 1.70 -4.16 -19.51
CA ARG A 96 2.72 -3.29 -20.14
C ARG A 96 2.21 -1.90 -20.52
N PRO A 97 1.13 -1.73 -21.29
CA PRO A 97 0.65 -0.40 -21.65
C PRO A 97 0.18 0.39 -20.43
N MET A 98 -0.47 -0.26 -19.45
CA MET A 98 -0.90 0.39 -18.21
C MET A 98 0.29 0.93 -17.41
N LEU A 99 1.39 0.17 -17.37
CA LEU A 99 2.63 0.60 -16.72
C LEU A 99 3.25 1.80 -17.44
N GLU A 100 3.32 1.76 -18.77
CA GLU A 100 3.83 2.89 -19.56
C GLU A 100 3.00 4.17 -19.37
N GLU A 101 1.67 4.04 -19.28
CA GLU A 101 0.76 5.14 -19.00
C GLU A 101 0.98 5.70 -17.58
N ALA A 102 1.04 4.83 -16.56
CA ALA A 102 1.30 5.25 -15.19
C ALA A 102 2.67 5.92 -15.01
N VAL A 103 3.69 5.48 -15.74
CA VAL A 103 5.01 6.13 -15.78
C VAL A 103 4.90 7.52 -16.39
N LYS A 104 4.19 7.68 -17.51
CA LYS A 104 3.96 9.00 -18.12
C LYS A 104 3.22 9.93 -17.16
N GLU A 105 2.14 9.47 -16.54
CA GLU A 105 1.38 10.25 -15.56
C GLU A 105 2.25 10.67 -14.37
N SER A 106 3.08 9.76 -13.86
CA SER A 106 4.01 10.05 -12.76
C SER A 106 5.01 11.15 -13.14
N VAL A 107 5.58 11.10 -14.35
CA VAL A 107 6.48 12.15 -14.85
C VAL A 107 5.76 13.50 -14.93
N THR A 108 4.55 13.54 -15.52
CA THR A 108 3.79 14.80 -15.60
C THR A 108 3.41 15.36 -14.23
N THR A 109 3.10 14.49 -13.26
CA THR A 109 2.79 14.89 -11.89
C THR A 109 4.03 15.44 -11.19
N MET A 110 5.19 14.82 -11.40
CA MET A 110 6.47 15.31 -10.87
C MET A 110 6.83 16.69 -11.41
N GLU A 111 6.59 16.94 -12.70
CA GLU A 111 6.79 18.25 -13.32
C GLU A 111 5.89 19.32 -12.69
N LYS A 112 4.58 19.02 -12.51
CA LYS A 112 3.63 19.91 -11.84
C LYS A 112 4.05 20.22 -10.40
N ILE A 113 4.43 19.20 -9.63
CA ILE A 113 4.93 19.37 -8.26
C ILE A 113 6.16 20.28 -8.25
N SER A 114 7.07 20.14 -9.21
CA SER A 114 8.25 21.01 -9.28
C SER A 114 7.88 22.48 -9.52
N VAL A 115 6.91 22.75 -10.39
CA VAL A 115 6.40 24.11 -10.65
C VAL A 115 5.69 24.65 -9.41
N ASP A 116 4.76 23.89 -8.83
CA ASP A 116 3.98 24.30 -7.67
C ASP A 116 4.87 24.55 -6.45
N THR A 117 5.92 23.74 -6.26
CA THR A 117 6.90 23.91 -5.17
C THR A 117 7.65 25.24 -5.31
N LYS A 118 8.03 25.64 -6.54
CA LYS A 118 8.68 26.94 -6.75
C LYS A 118 7.76 28.10 -6.40
N VAL A 119 6.51 28.06 -6.86
CA VAL A 119 5.50 29.09 -6.56
C VAL A 119 5.19 29.15 -5.06
N ALA A 120 5.10 27.99 -4.41
CA ALA A 120 4.86 27.90 -2.97
C ALA A 120 6.02 28.48 -2.15
N GLU A 121 7.28 28.20 -2.52
CA GLU A 121 8.44 28.78 -1.83
C GLU A 121 8.56 30.30 -2.07
N GLU A 122 8.26 30.80 -3.27
CA GLU A 122 8.19 32.26 -3.53
C GLU A 122 7.12 32.94 -2.66
N THR A 123 5.93 32.36 -2.59
CA THR A 123 4.82 32.87 -1.79
C THR A 123 5.16 32.82 -0.30
N LYS A 124 5.75 31.71 0.17
CA LYS A 124 6.19 31.54 1.55
C LYS A 124 7.23 32.58 1.95
N ALA A 125 8.21 32.87 1.09
CA ALA A 125 9.20 33.91 1.36
C ALA A 125 8.57 35.30 1.48
N LEU A 126 7.57 35.61 0.64
CA LEU A 126 6.82 36.86 0.72
C LEU A 126 6.00 36.96 2.02
N VAL A 127 5.24 35.92 2.35
CA VAL A 127 4.42 35.87 3.58
C VAL A 127 5.28 35.97 4.83
N GLN A 128 6.42 35.29 4.90
CA GLN A 128 7.35 35.42 6.03
C GLN A 128 7.86 36.86 6.21
N LYS A 129 8.10 37.58 5.11
CA LYS A 129 8.51 38.98 5.16
C LYS A 129 7.37 39.87 5.66
N GLU A 130 6.15 39.65 5.19
CA GLU A 130 4.96 40.39 5.63
C GLU A 130 4.62 40.11 7.09
N GLU A 131 4.70 38.85 7.53
CA GLU A 131 4.48 38.44 8.91
C GLU A 131 5.48 39.11 9.86
N ALA A 132 6.77 39.16 9.49
CA ALA A 132 7.78 39.85 10.26
C ALA A 132 7.51 41.37 10.37
N GLN A 133 6.98 41.99 9.32
CA GLN A 133 6.59 43.40 9.34
C GLN A 133 5.33 43.64 10.18
N ALA A 134 4.33 42.77 10.06
CA ALA A 134 3.09 42.82 10.82
C ALA A 134 3.38 42.65 12.31
N SER A 135 4.20 41.67 12.70
CA SER A 135 4.62 41.44 14.09
C SER A 135 5.30 42.67 14.70
N LYS A 136 6.20 43.35 13.96
CA LYS A 136 6.81 44.61 14.42
C LYS A 136 5.76 45.69 14.65
N LYS A 137 4.86 45.90 13.68
CA LYS A 137 3.77 46.88 13.81
C LYS A 137 2.87 46.56 14.98
N THR A 138 2.53 45.29 15.21
CA THR A 138 1.73 44.85 16.36
C THR A 138 2.40 45.24 17.67
N ILE A 139 3.71 44.98 17.83
CA ILE A 139 4.47 45.35 19.03
C ILE A 139 4.45 46.87 19.22
N GLU A 140 4.70 47.65 18.17
CA GLU A 140 4.66 49.12 18.23
C GLU A 140 3.27 49.64 18.62
N THR A 141 2.21 49.13 18.00
CA THR A 141 0.84 49.54 18.31
C THR A 141 0.40 49.12 19.71
N GLN A 142 0.83 47.95 20.18
CA GLN A 142 0.52 47.47 21.52
C GLN A 142 1.22 48.36 22.56
N ALA A 143 2.48 48.73 22.33
CA ALA A 143 3.20 49.64 23.21
C ALA A 143 2.49 51.01 23.30
N ILE A 144 2.02 51.57 22.18
CA ILE A 144 1.26 52.83 22.17
C ILE A 144 -0.09 52.68 22.89
N ALA A 145 -0.80 51.56 22.68
CA ALA A 145 -2.08 51.30 23.33
C ALA A 145 -1.91 51.14 24.85
N ASP A 146 -0.88 50.42 25.30
CA ASP A 146 -0.56 50.24 26.72
C ASP A 146 -0.17 51.57 27.38
N ASP A 147 0.56 52.42 26.66
CA ASP A 147 0.93 53.77 27.09
C ASP A 147 -0.30 54.66 27.30
N ALA A 148 -1.18 54.71 26.29
CA ALA A 148 -2.43 55.47 26.37
C ALA A 148 -3.38 54.92 27.45
N GLN A 149 -3.44 53.61 27.63
CA GLN A 149 -4.27 52.98 28.66
C GLN A 149 -3.75 53.31 30.07
N ARG A 150 -2.42 53.37 30.26
CA ARG A 150 -1.82 53.80 31.52
C ARG A 150 -2.20 55.24 31.85
N ASP A 151 -2.05 56.15 30.90
CA ASP A 151 -2.39 57.57 31.09
C ASP A 151 -3.89 57.74 31.37
N LEU A 152 -4.74 56.97 30.70
CA LEU A 152 -6.18 56.94 30.97
C LEU A 152 -6.48 56.44 32.40
N ASN A 153 -5.82 55.36 32.83
CA ASN A 153 -6.01 54.80 34.17
C ASN A 153 -5.53 55.76 35.29
N GLU A 154 -4.56 56.63 35.00
CA GLU A 154 -4.15 57.70 35.93
C GLU A 154 -5.18 58.85 35.96
N ALA A 155 -5.76 59.20 34.81
CA ALA A 155 -6.73 60.29 34.71
C ALA A 155 -8.12 59.94 35.26
N LEU A 156 -8.58 58.69 35.15
CA LEU A 156 -9.92 58.25 35.57
C LEU A 156 -10.20 58.48 37.08
N PRO A 157 -9.31 58.14 38.02
CA PRO A 157 -9.50 58.42 39.45
C PRO A 157 -9.68 59.91 39.76
N ALA A 158 -8.93 60.79 39.08
CA ALA A 158 -9.05 62.23 39.26
C ALA A 158 -10.40 62.75 38.73
N LEU A 159 -10.87 62.20 37.61
CA LEU A 159 -12.19 62.51 37.06
C LEU A 159 -13.32 62.01 37.96
N ASP A 160 -13.25 60.77 38.44
CA ASP A 160 -14.26 60.19 39.32
C ASP A 160 -14.33 60.92 40.67
N ALA A 161 -13.18 61.32 41.23
CA ALA A 161 -13.12 62.18 42.40
C ALA A 161 -13.81 63.52 42.14
N ALA A 162 -13.53 64.17 41.01
CA ALA A 162 -14.18 65.42 40.62
C ALA A 162 -15.70 65.25 40.42
N LEU A 163 -16.15 64.15 39.81
CA LEU A 163 -17.58 63.83 39.63
C LEU A 163 -18.28 63.54 40.96
N GLN A 164 -17.62 62.85 41.90
CA GLN A 164 -18.16 62.63 43.24
C GLN A 164 -18.29 63.93 44.02
N SER A 165 -17.27 64.81 43.98
CA SER A 165 -17.37 66.15 44.56
C SER A 165 -18.51 66.95 43.94
N LEU A 166 -18.71 66.86 42.62
CA LEU A 166 -19.81 67.54 41.94
C LEU A 166 -21.18 66.98 42.32
N LYS A 167 -21.30 65.67 42.56
CA LYS A 167 -22.53 65.03 43.09
C LYS A 167 -22.82 65.42 44.55
N SER A 168 -21.83 65.88 45.31
CA SER A 168 -22.00 66.33 46.69
C SER A 168 -22.51 67.78 46.81
N LEU A 169 -22.50 68.55 45.71
CA LEU A 169 -23.11 69.89 45.65
C LEU A 169 -24.63 69.79 45.77
N ASN A 170 -25.18 70.51 46.73
CA ASN A 170 -26.62 70.58 46.92
C ASN A 170 -27.21 71.72 46.09
N ARG A 171 -28.51 71.62 45.77
CA ARG A 171 -29.24 72.65 45.01
C ARG A 171 -29.19 74.02 45.69
N THR A 172 -29.08 74.05 47.01
CA THR A 172 -28.91 75.25 47.84
C THR A 172 -27.63 76.01 47.50
N ASP A 173 -26.50 75.31 47.38
CA ASP A 173 -25.19 75.92 47.13
C ASP A 173 -25.15 76.62 45.76
N VAL A 174 -25.82 76.04 44.76
CA VAL A 174 -25.97 76.63 43.42
C VAL A 174 -26.87 77.88 43.43
N VAL A 175 -27.91 77.89 44.27
CA VAL A 175 -28.81 79.04 44.43
C VAL A 175 -28.11 80.20 45.13
N GLU A 176 -27.24 79.91 46.10
CA GLU A 176 -26.42 80.93 46.78
C GLU A 176 -25.46 81.62 45.81
N VAL A 177 -24.76 80.87 44.97
CA VAL A 177 -23.87 81.43 43.94
C VAL A 177 -24.63 82.31 42.94
N ARG A 178 -25.87 81.93 42.57
CA ARG A 178 -26.75 82.75 41.72
C ARG A 178 -27.20 84.06 42.40
N ALA A 179 -27.31 84.08 43.72
CA ALA A 179 -27.78 85.24 44.49
C ALA A 179 -26.68 86.30 44.75
N LEU A 180 -25.40 85.98 44.50
CA LEU A 180 -24.28 86.91 44.67
C LEU A 180 -24.30 88.00 43.59
N GLN A 181 -24.50 89.27 43.99
CA GLN A 181 -24.41 90.41 43.06
C GLN A 181 -22.97 90.71 42.57
N ARG A 182 -21.96 90.33 43.35
CA ARG A 182 -20.53 90.44 43.00
C ARG A 182 -19.80 89.18 43.47
N PRO A 183 -19.75 88.10 42.66
CA PRO A 183 -19.06 86.87 43.04
C PRO A 183 -17.55 87.11 43.18
N PRO A 184 -16.87 86.48 44.15
CA PRO A 184 -15.41 86.54 44.29
C PRO A 184 -14.69 86.04 43.04
N ASP A 185 -13.45 86.50 42.83
CA ASP A 185 -12.69 86.24 41.59
C ASP A 185 -12.54 84.74 41.25
N GLY A 186 -12.38 83.88 42.26
CA GLY A 186 -12.32 82.43 42.07
C GLY A 186 -13.62 81.81 41.54
N VAL A 187 -14.78 82.32 41.96
CA VAL A 187 -16.10 81.84 41.51
C VAL A 187 -16.38 82.31 40.09
N ARG A 188 -16.01 83.55 39.78
CA ARG A 188 -16.12 84.13 38.42
C ARG A 188 -15.29 83.34 37.41
N LEU A 189 -14.03 83.05 37.71
CA LEU A 189 -13.14 82.30 36.83
C LEU A 189 -13.68 80.88 36.54
N VAL A 190 -14.19 80.18 37.55
CA VAL A 190 -14.74 78.82 37.39
C VAL A 190 -16.02 78.84 36.55
N ILE A 191 -16.92 79.80 36.77
CA ILE A 191 -18.16 79.91 35.98
C ILE A 191 -17.86 80.32 34.53
N GLU A 192 -16.91 81.24 34.30
CA GLU A 192 -16.45 81.59 32.95
C GLU A 192 -15.88 80.37 32.21
N ALA A 193 -15.05 79.56 32.87
CA ALA A 193 -14.52 78.32 32.28
C ALA A 193 -15.64 77.32 31.93
N VAL A 194 -16.65 77.17 32.80
CA VAL A 194 -17.81 76.30 32.53
C VAL A 194 -18.66 76.82 31.38
N CYS A 195 -18.90 78.13 31.28
CA CYS A 195 -19.60 78.76 30.16
C CYS A 195 -18.88 78.50 28.84
N ILE A 196 -17.55 78.66 28.82
CA ILE A 196 -16.72 78.38 27.64
C ILE A 196 -16.78 76.88 27.27
N MET A 197 -16.64 75.95 28.22
CA MET A 197 -16.75 74.50 27.98
C MET A 197 -18.16 74.09 27.49
N ARG A 198 -19.20 74.84 27.86
CA ARG A 198 -20.60 74.65 27.42
C ARG A 198 -20.94 75.42 26.14
N GLY A 199 -19.99 76.16 25.55
CA GLY A 199 -20.18 76.95 24.33
C GLY A 199 -21.03 78.23 24.50
N VAL A 200 -21.21 78.69 25.74
CA VAL A 200 -21.91 79.94 26.08
C VAL A 200 -20.88 81.06 26.20
N LYS A 201 -21.10 82.20 25.55
CA LYS A 201 -20.19 83.35 25.66
C LYS A 201 -20.19 83.85 27.12
N PRO A 202 -19.01 84.03 27.74
CA PRO A 202 -18.89 84.45 29.14
C PRO A 202 -19.48 85.84 29.39
#